data_AF-A0A7S2C3M7-F1
#
_entry.id   AF-A0A7S2C3M7-F1
#
_cell.length_a   1.000
_cell.length_b   1.000
_cell.length_c   1.000
_cell.angle_alpha   90.00
_cell.angle_beta   90.00
_cell.angle_gamma   90.00
#
_symmetry.space_group_name_H-M   'P 1'
#
loop_
_entity.id
_entity.type
_entity.pdbx_description
1 polymer ?
#
loop_
_entity_poly.entity_id
_entity_poly.type
_entity_poly.pdbx_seq_one_letter_code
_entity_poly.pdbx_strand_id
1 'polypeptide(L)'
;KPDASKLKWFLSTSRSFGDSELKAPDPIIIATPEVKVVDLVPEDWAVIVASDGIFDVLSDQEVADTLWRSMSGQGKDPVKAAKDVVQAATSRGSRDNLT
;
A
#
# COMPACT_ATOMS: atom_id res chain seq x y z
N LYS A 1 -33.49 -9.40 17.43
CA LYS A 1 -32.57 -8.28 17.08
C LYS A 1 -31.17 -8.74 17.42
N PRO A 2 -30.20 -8.76 16.49
CA PRO A 2 -28.83 -9.11 16.82
C PRO A 2 -28.29 -8.09 17.82
N ASP A 3 -27.52 -8.56 18.78
CA ASP A 3 -26.91 -7.76 19.83
C ASP A 3 -25.78 -6.90 19.23
N ALA A 4 -26.01 -5.60 19.14
CA ALA A 4 -25.05 -4.61 18.61
C ALA A 4 -23.77 -4.50 19.45
N SER A 5 -23.71 -5.08 20.66
CA SER A 5 -22.51 -5.08 21.51
C SER A 5 -21.37 -5.98 20.98
N LYS A 6 -21.64 -6.80 19.95
CA LYS A 6 -20.63 -7.63 19.26
C LYS A 6 -20.18 -7.10 17.89
N LEU A 7 -20.62 -5.91 17.47
CA LEU A 7 -20.01 -5.23 16.33
C LEU A 7 -18.61 -4.77 16.72
N LYS A 8 -17.67 -5.68 16.52
CA LYS A 8 -16.25 -5.48 16.67
C LYS A 8 -15.79 -4.59 15.51
N TRP A 9 -15.65 -3.29 15.76
CA TRP A 9 -15.08 -2.26 14.86
C TRP A 9 -13.56 -2.41 14.62
N PHE A 10 -13.07 -3.57 14.16
CA PHE A 10 -11.64 -3.91 14.12
C PHE A 10 -10.96 -3.66 12.76
N LEU A 11 -11.70 -3.20 11.75
CA LEU A 11 -11.14 -2.95 10.41
C LEU A 11 -10.90 -1.46 10.20
N SER A 12 -9.67 -1.13 9.83
CA SER A 12 -9.27 0.20 9.35
C SER A 12 -9.54 0.41 7.85
N THR A 13 -10.06 -0.61 7.16
CA THR A 13 -10.34 -0.58 5.72
C THR A 13 -11.83 -0.71 5.41
N SER A 14 -12.29 -0.04 4.36
CA SER A 14 -13.69 -0.14 3.87
C SER A 14 -13.88 -1.22 2.79
N ARG A 15 -12.77 -1.79 2.31
CA ARG A 15 -12.77 -2.83 1.28
C ARG A 15 -11.75 -3.92 1.64
N SER A 16 -12.15 -5.17 1.47
CA SER A 16 -11.27 -6.33 1.70
C SER A 16 -11.77 -7.57 0.95
N PHE A 17 -10.87 -8.51 0.71
CA PHE A 17 -11.26 -9.91 0.51
C PHE A 17 -11.49 -10.57 1.87
N GLY A 18 -12.29 -11.64 1.93
CA GLY A 18 -12.64 -12.27 3.21
C GLY A 18 -13.76 -11.52 3.95
N ASP A 19 -13.69 -11.44 5.28
CA ASP A 19 -14.61 -10.70 6.16
C ASP A 19 -16.10 -10.84 5.80
N SER A 20 -16.51 -12.06 5.46
CA SER A 20 -17.85 -12.35 4.92
C SER A 20 -18.97 -11.96 5.87
N GLU A 21 -18.73 -12.03 7.18
CA GLU A 21 -19.66 -11.62 8.24
C GLU A 21 -20.01 -10.13 8.19
N LEU A 22 -19.16 -9.30 7.58
CA LEU A 22 -19.36 -7.85 7.46
C LEU A 22 -19.92 -7.43 6.09
N LYS A 23 -20.25 -8.41 5.24
CA LYS A 23 -20.76 -8.21 3.88
C LYS A 23 -22.24 -8.57 3.74
N ALA A 24 -22.79 -9.33 4.68
CA ALA A 24 -24.19 -9.75 4.68
C ALA A 24 -24.74 -9.85 6.11
N PRO A 25 -26.03 -9.54 6.34
CA PRO A 25 -27.02 -9.10 5.35
C PRO A 25 -26.80 -7.65 4.88
N ASP A 26 -26.20 -6.81 5.71
CA ASP A 26 -25.87 -5.43 5.38
C ASP A 26 -24.37 -5.33 4.97
N PRO A 27 -24.04 -4.74 3.81
CA PRO A 27 -22.66 -4.66 3.33
C PRO A 27 -21.91 -3.49 3.96
N ILE A 28 -21.38 -3.68 5.17
CA ILE A 28 -20.59 -2.67 5.89
C ILE A 28 -19.26 -2.39 5.17
N ILE A 29 -18.66 -3.45 4.60
CA ILE A 29 -17.47 -3.37 3.73
C ILE A 29 -17.74 -4.07 2.40
N ILE A 30 -16.95 -3.79 1.37
CA ILE A 30 -17.13 -4.36 0.03
C ILE A 30 -15.88 -5.08 -0.50
N ALA A 31 -16.08 -6.06 -1.37
CA ALA A 31 -14.97 -6.72 -2.09
C ALA A 31 -14.68 -6.10 -3.47
N THR A 32 -15.52 -5.14 -3.90
CA THR A 32 -15.41 -4.54 -5.24
C THR A 32 -14.19 -3.62 -5.31
N PRO A 33 -13.24 -3.85 -6.23
CA PRO A 33 -12.04 -3.04 -6.35
C PRO A 33 -12.33 -1.68 -7.00
N GLU A 34 -11.40 -0.76 -6.83
CA GLU A 34 -11.29 0.40 -7.72
C GLU A 34 -10.42 0.03 -8.91
N VAL A 35 -10.85 0.40 -10.13
CA VAL A 35 -10.13 0.07 -11.36
C VAL A 35 -9.87 1.37 -12.11
N LYS A 36 -8.60 1.61 -12.44
CA LYS A 36 -8.15 2.74 -13.25
C LYS A 36 -7.28 2.21 -14.38
N VAL A 37 -7.50 2.70 -15.59
CA VAL A 37 -6.65 2.45 -16.76
C VAL A 37 -5.90 3.73 -17.05
N VAL A 38 -4.58 3.63 -17.20
CA VAL A 38 -3.69 4.77 -17.47
C VAL A 38 -2.78 4.38 -18.62
N ASP A 39 -2.74 5.23 -19.66
CA ASP A 39 -1.81 5.07 -20.77
C ASP A 39 -0.41 5.56 -20.35
N LEU A 40 0.63 4.78 -20.66
CA LEU A 40 2.00 5.15 -20.35
C LEU A 40 2.53 6.16 -21.37
N VAL A 41 3.28 7.15 -20.88
CA VAL A 41 4.00 8.13 -21.69
C VAL A 41 5.52 7.92 -21.57
N PRO A 42 6.34 8.41 -22.51
CA PRO A 42 7.80 8.23 -22.47
C PRO A 42 8.49 8.77 -21.20
N GLU A 43 7.86 9.72 -20.51
CA GLU A 43 8.33 10.32 -19.26
C GLU A 43 8.09 9.42 -18.03
N ASP A 44 7.22 8.42 -18.13
CA ASP A 44 6.97 7.46 -17.05
C ASP A 44 8.17 6.51 -16.91
N TRP A 45 8.81 6.54 -15.74
CA TRP A 45 10.07 5.82 -15.51
C TRP A 45 9.98 4.71 -14.45
N ALA A 46 8.93 4.70 -13.63
CA ALA A 46 8.67 3.66 -12.63
C ALA A 46 7.20 3.62 -12.20
N VAL A 47 6.78 2.44 -11.73
CA VAL A 47 5.53 2.24 -10.97
C VAL A 47 5.89 1.58 -9.65
N ILE A 48 5.22 1.99 -8.58
CA ILE A 48 5.46 1.52 -7.23
C ILE A 48 4.15 0.94 -6.69
N VAL A 49 4.25 -0.22 -6.05
CA VAL A 49 3.16 -0.83 -5.27
C VAL A 49 3.75 -1.22 -3.94
N ALA A 50 3.14 -0.78 -2.85
CA ALA A 50 3.59 -1.05 -1.50
C ALA A 50 2.41 -1.07 -0.51
N SER A 51 2.61 -1.68 0.66
CA SER A 51 1.64 -1.66 1.76
C SER A 51 1.63 -0.32 2.50
N ASP A 52 0.61 -0.10 3.32
CA ASP A 52 0.51 1.02 4.28
C ASP A 52 1.71 1.09 5.22
N GLY A 53 2.29 -0.05 5.62
CA GLY A 53 3.53 -0.08 6.41
C GLY A 53 4.69 0.77 5.86
N ILE A 54 4.73 1.01 4.53
CA ILE A 54 5.68 1.96 3.91
C ILE A 54 5.16 3.40 4.03
N PHE A 55 3.93 3.65 3.57
CA PHE A 55 3.36 4.99 3.43
C PHE A 55 2.93 5.64 4.75
N ASP A 56 2.80 4.86 5.82
CA ASP A 56 2.56 5.35 7.18
C ASP A 56 3.73 6.19 7.72
N VAL A 57 4.94 5.98 7.18
CA VAL A 57 6.17 6.64 7.66
C VAL A 57 6.97 7.35 6.56
N LEU A 58 6.66 7.10 5.30
CA LEU A 58 7.25 7.75 4.13
C LEU A 58 6.17 8.41 3.28
N SER A 59 6.43 9.64 2.84
CA SER A 59 5.59 10.29 1.83
C SER A 59 5.90 9.79 0.42
N ASP A 60 4.95 9.96 -0.51
CA ASP A 60 5.10 9.60 -1.93
C ASP A 60 6.40 10.14 -2.54
N GLN A 61 6.75 11.40 -2.22
CA GLN A 61 7.96 12.05 -2.74
C GLN A 61 9.23 11.41 -2.16
N GLU A 62 9.25 11.04 -0.89
CA GLU A 62 10.42 10.39 -0.27
C GLU A 62 10.67 9.00 -0.85
N VAL A 63 9.60 8.28 -1.17
CA VAL A 63 9.68 7.00 -1.87
C VAL A 63 10.23 7.23 -3.29
N ALA A 64 9.69 8.19 -4.03
CA ALA A 64 10.14 8.53 -5.39
C ALA A 64 11.62 8.96 -5.43
N ASP A 65 12.07 9.81 -4.51
CA ASP A 65 13.45 10.25 -4.40
C ASP A 65 14.41 9.10 -4.06
N THR A 66 13.95 8.14 -3.25
CA THR A 66 14.72 6.94 -2.90
C THR A 66 14.88 6.02 -4.11
N LEU A 67 13.81 5.79 -4.87
CA LEU A 67 13.87 5.08 -6.13
C LEU A 67 14.77 5.77 -7.15
N TRP A 68 14.61 7.07 -7.32
CA TRP A 68 15.40 7.85 -8.26
C TRP A 68 16.89 7.68 -7.98
N ARG A 69 17.33 7.83 -6.72
CA ARG A 69 18.74 7.64 -6.33
C ARG A 69 19.29 6.26 -6.71
N SER A 70 18.47 5.21 -6.62
CA SER A 70 18.89 3.84 -6.96
C SER A 70 18.74 3.49 -8.45
N MET A 71 17.98 4.27 -9.21
CA MET A 71 17.72 4.06 -10.63
C MET A 71 18.44 5.05 -11.56
N SER A 72 19.05 6.11 -11.03
CA SER A 72 19.73 7.18 -11.82
C SER A 72 21.09 6.78 -12.40
N GLY A 73 21.66 5.65 -11.98
CA GLY A 73 23.02 5.23 -12.34
C GLY A 73 23.09 4.32 -13.59
N GLN A 74 24.31 3.94 -13.96
CA GLN A 74 24.57 3.01 -15.08
C GLN A 74 24.06 1.57 -14.82
N GLY A 75 23.70 1.25 -13.59
CA GLY A 75 23.07 -0.01 -13.20
C GLY A 75 21.72 0.25 -12.56
N LYS A 76 20.66 0.35 -13.37
CA LYS A 76 19.28 0.37 -12.89
C LYS A 76 18.99 -0.95 -12.18
N ASP A 77 18.76 -0.89 -10.88
CA ASP A 77 18.46 -2.06 -10.06
C ASP A 77 17.14 -1.84 -9.29
N PRO A 78 16.00 -2.27 -9.85
CA PRO A 78 14.70 -2.10 -9.20
C PRO A 78 14.59 -2.92 -7.91
N VAL A 79 15.33 -4.05 -7.79
CA VAL A 79 15.34 -4.87 -6.57
C VAL A 79 16.06 -4.12 -5.45
N LYS A 80 17.20 -3.51 -5.75
CA LYS A 80 17.88 -2.63 -4.80
C LYS A 80 17.01 -1.43 -4.43
N ALA A 81 16.36 -0.80 -5.40
CA ALA A 81 15.52 0.36 -5.13
C ALA A 81 14.35 0.02 -4.19
N ALA A 82 13.67 -1.12 -4.39
CA ALA A 82 12.64 -1.60 -3.47
C ALA A 82 13.19 -1.88 -2.06
N LYS A 83 14.37 -2.53 -1.96
CA LYS A 83 15.04 -2.77 -0.68
C LYS A 83 15.39 -1.47 0.05
N ASP A 84 15.86 -0.45 -0.68
CA ASP A 84 16.22 0.84 -0.11
C ASP A 84 14.98 1.56 0.45
N VAL A 85 13.81 1.43 -0.21
CA VAL A 85 12.53 1.95 0.30
C VAL A 85 12.12 1.21 1.58
N VAL A 86 12.17 -0.12 1.60
CA VAL A 86 11.88 -0.93 2.81
C VAL A 86 12.82 -0.56 3.96
N GLN A 87 14.12 -0.38 3.67
CA GLN A 87 15.10 0.03 4.67
C GLN A 87 14.86 1.45 5.18
N ALA A 88 14.44 2.38 4.32
CA ALA A 88 14.06 3.73 4.72
C ALA A 88 12.84 3.72 5.67
N ALA A 89 11.79 2.95 5.36
CA ALA A 89 10.62 2.81 6.22
C ALA A 89 10.98 2.13 7.56
N THR A 90 11.83 1.10 7.53
CA THR A 90 12.37 0.46 8.74
C THR A 90 13.13 1.47 9.61
N SER A 91 13.99 2.30 9.01
CA SER A 91 14.79 3.30 9.72
C SER A 91 13.94 4.42 10.31
N ARG A 92 12.76 4.68 9.73
CA ARG A 92 11.73 5.60 10.25
C ARG A 92 10.90 4.99 11.38
N GLY A 93 11.13 3.72 11.72
CA GLY A 93 10.47 3.05 12.83
C GLY A 93 9.12 2.45 12.48
N SER A 94 8.85 2.14 11.20
CA SER A 94 7.66 1.35 10.86
C SER A 94 7.70 0.02 11.61
N ARG A 95 6.54 -0.37 12.13
CA ARG A 95 6.35 -1.59 12.94
C ARG A 95 5.48 -2.62 12.24
N ASP A 96 5.07 -2.33 11.01
CA ASP A 96 4.18 -3.19 10.23
C ASP A 96 4.96 -4.07 9.25
N ASN A 97 4.26 -4.93 8.52
CA ASN A 97 4.80 -5.64 7.37
C ASN A 97 5.13 -4.66 6.24
N LEU A 98 6.35 -4.79 5.72
CA LEU A 98 6.89 -3.95 4.67
C LEU A 98 7.02 -4.78 3.39
N THR A 99 6.30 -4.40 2.34
CA THR A 99 6.35 -5.03 1.01
C THR A 99 6.50 -3.96 -0.05
#